data_AF-B7H8S3-F1
#
_entry.id   AF-B7H8S3-F1
#
_cell.length_a   1.000
_cell.length_b   1.000
_cell.length_c   1.000
_cell.angle_alpha   90.00
_cell.angle_beta   90.00
_cell.angle_gamma   90.00
#
_symmetry.space_group_name_H-M   'P 1'
#
loop_
_entity.id
_entity.type
_entity.pdbx_description
1 polymer ?
#
loop_
_entity_poly.entity_id
_entity_poly.type
_entity_poly.pdbx_seq_one_letter_code
_entity_poly.pdbx_strand_id
1 'polypeptide(L)' 'MINHLTNILFLIIISLTFIKMKINRWVALGFTLVVIEKGIKAGYDFYTHNYYSVSWSLAIIVYCIYEMEKYYIEINE' A
#
# COMPACT_ATOMS: atom_id res chain seq x y z
N MET A 1 -12.15 10.67 9.80
CA MET A 1 -12.90 10.61 8.52
C MET A 1 -12.00 10.46 7.27
N ILE A 2 -10.67 10.47 7.39
CA ILE A 2 -9.71 10.13 6.32
C ILE A 2 -9.58 8.60 6.08
N ASN A 3 -10.02 7.76 7.03
CA ASN A 3 -9.67 6.33 7.06
C ASN A 3 -10.42 5.41 6.08
N HIS A 4 -11.63 5.79 5.63
CA HIS A 4 -12.44 4.91 4.77
C HIS A 4 -12.02 4.99 3.32
N LEU A 5 -11.77 6.20 2.81
CA LEU A 5 -11.42 6.41 1.41
C LEU A 5 -10.11 5.71 1.05
N THR A 6 -9.10 5.79 1.92
CA THR A 6 -7.80 5.15 1.70
C THR A 6 -7.87 3.63 1.74
N ASN A 7 -8.65 3.08 2.66
CA ASN A 7 -8.82 1.64 2.73
C ASN A 7 -9.56 1.13 1.48
N ILE A 8 -10.55 1.87 0.98
CA ILE A 8 -11.20 1.57 -0.29
C ILE A 8 -10.21 1.66 -1.46
N LEU A 9 -9.37 2.71 -1.51
CA LEU A 9 -8.34 2.87 -2.54
C LEU A 9 -7.34 1.70 -2.53
N PHE A 10 -6.90 1.28 -1.35
CA PHE A 10 -6.02 0.13 -1.17
C PHE A 10 -6.67 -1.18 -1.65
N LEU A 11 -7.94 -1.41 -1.30
CA LEU A 11 -8.69 -2.58 -1.78
C LEU A 11 -8.87 -2.56 -3.31
N ILE A 12 -9.10 -1.39 -3.91
CA ILE A 12 -9.19 -1.23 -5.36
C ILE A 12 -7.83 -1.54 -6.00
N ILE A 13 -6.72 -1.05 -5.44
CA ILE A 13 -5.39 -1.33 -5.97
C ILE A 13 -5.04 -2.82 -5.86
N ILE A 14 -5.33 -3.47 -4.73
CA ILE A 14 -5.16 -4.92 -4.54
C ILE A 14 -5.99 -5.73 -5.52
N SER A 15 -7.27 -5.39 -5.66
CA SER A 15 -8.16 -6.12 -6.58
C SER A 15 -7.71 -5.96 -8.04
N LEU A 16 -7.22 -4.78 -8.43
CA LEU A 16 -6.62 -4.57 -9.75
C LEU A 16 -5.34 -5.38 -9.95
N THR A 17 -4.50 -5.52 -8.92
CA THR A 17 -3.30 -6.37 -8.98
C THR A 17 -3.68 -7.83 -9.18
N PHE A 18 -4.67 -8.31 -8.42
CA PHE A 18 -5.14 -9.69 -8.46
C PHE A 18 -5.82 -10.05 -9.79
N ILE A 19 -6.57 -9.12 -10.40
CA ILE A 19 -7.30 -9.34 -11.65
C ILE A 19 -6.37 -9.29 -12.87
N LYS A 20 -5.42 -8.35 -12.91
CA LYS A 20 -4.56 -8.16 -14.08
C LYS A 20 -3.28 -8.99 -14.08
N MET A 21 -2.86 -9.52 -12.92
CA MET A 21 -1.55 -10.18 -12.73
C MET A 21 -0.35 -9.37 -13.24
N LYS A 22 -0.50 -8.05 -13.49
CA LYS A 22 0.56 -7.13 -13.92
C LYS A 22 0.32 -5.74 -13.33
N ILE A 23 1.32 -5.20 -12.64
CA ILE A 23 1.30 -3.87 -12.02
C ILE A 23 1.73 -2.82 -13.04
N ASN A 24 0.84 -2.27 -13.85
CA ASN A 24 1.26 -1.19 -14.76
C ASN A 24 1.76 0.06 -13.98
N ARG A 25 2.38 1.00 -14.70
CA ARG A 25 2.91 2.26 -14.11
C ARG A 25 1.89 3.01 -13.25
N TRP A 26 0.60 2.96 -13.60
CA TRP A 26 -0.48 3.62 -12.84
C TRP A 26 -0.79 2.90 -11.53
N VAL A 27 -0.77 1.56 -11.52
CA VAL A 27 -0.95 0.76 -10.30
C VAL A 27 0.26 0.95 -9.37
N ALA A 28 1.49 1.00 -9.92
CA ALA A 28 2.70 1.29 -9.15
C ALA A 28 2.64 2.68 -8.48
N LEU A 29 2.18 3.71 -9.21
CA LEU A 29 1.93 5.03 -8.63
C LEU A 29 0.88 4.99 -7.52
N GLY A 30 -0.18 4.17 -7.70
CA GLY A 30 -1.17 3.93 -6.65
C GLY A 30 -0.57 3.31 -5.40
N PHE A 31 0.27 2.29 -5.53
CA PHE A 31 0.99 1.68 -4.41
C PHE A 31 1.90 2.67 -3.69
N THR A 32 2.65 3.49 -4.42
CA THR A 32 3.50 4.55 -3.84
C THR A 32 2.69 5.55 -3.02
N LEU A 33 1.52 5.98 -3.52
CA LEU A 33 0.63 6.87 -2.77
C LEU A 33 0.12 6.22 -1.48
N VAL A 34 -0.28 4.95 -1.52
CA VAL A 34 -0.69 4.19 -0.33
C VAL A 34 0.44 4.10 0.68
N VAL A 35 1.68 3.82 0.25
CA VAL A 35 2.85 3.74 1.13
C VAL A 35 3.09 5.07 1.85
N ILE A 36 3.06 6.19 1.14
CA ILE A 36 3.24 7.53 1.73
C ILE A 36 2.17 7.80 2.78
N GLU A 37 0.90 7.57 2.46
CA GLU A 37 -0.20 7.86 3.39
C GLU A 37 -0.15 6.97 4.63
N LYS A 38 0.11 5.66 4.46
CA LYS A 38 0.26 4.73 5.59
C LYS A 38 1.50 5.03 6.41
N GLY A 39 2.57 5.56 5.80
CA GLY A 39 3.75 6.02 6.51
C GLY A 39 3.46 7.21 7.44
N ILE A 40 2.77 8.23 6.91
CA ILE A 40 2.30 9.38 7.72
C ILE A 40 1.41 8.90 8.86
N LYS A 41 0.46 8.00 8.56
CA LYS A 41 -0.45 7.45 9.56
C LYS A 41 0.27 6.62 10.61
N ALA A 42 1.23 5.79 10.24
CA ALA A 42 2.04 5.02 11.17
C ALA A 42 2.81 5.94 12.13
N GLY A 43 3.39 7.04 11.63
CA GLY A 43 4.05 8.04 12.47
C GLY A 43 3.08 8.69 13.49
N TYR A 44 1.88 9.06 13.04
CA TYR A 44 0.84 9.62 13.91
C TYR A 44 0.33 8.61 14.95
N ASP A 45 0.05 7.38 14.53
CA ASP A 45 -0.43 6.31 15.41
C ASP A 45 0.65 5.90 16.42
N PHE A 46 1.94 5.96 16.03
CA PHE A 46 3.05 5.74 16.94
C PHE A 46 3.14 6.84 18.00
N TYR A 47 3.04 8.11 17.58
CA TYR A 47 3.02 9.25 18.49
C TYR A 47 1.86 9.20 19.50
N THR A 48 0.69 8.72 19.06
CA THR A 48 -0.51 8.58 19.90
C THR A 48 -0.60 7.23 20.64
N HIS A 49 0.49 6.44 20.63
CA HIS A 49 0.60 5.14 21.32
C HIS A 49 -0.43 4.08 20.86
N ASN A 50 -0.94 4.19 19.63
CA ASN A 50 -1.85 3.23 19.02
C ASN A 50 -1.08 2.19 18.18
N TYR A 51 -0.34 1.32 18.87
CA TYR A 51 0.58 0.37 18.22
C TYR A 51 -0.11 -0.70 17.36
N TYR A 52 -1.37 -1.02 17.64
CA TYR A 52 -2.16 -1.89 16.76
C TYR A 52 -2.31 -1.29 15.37
N SER A 53 -2.63 0.01 15.29
CA SER A 53 -2.82 0.72 14.03
C SER A 53 -1.50 0.98 13.30
N VAL A 54 -0.40 1.15 14.06
CA VAL A 54 0.97 1.17 13.51
C VAL A 54 1.27 -0.15 12.80
N SER A 55 1.06 -1.28 13.49
CA SER A 55 1.33 -2.61 12.95
C SER A 55 0.56 -2.88 11.67
N TRP A 56 -0.71 -2.48 11.64
CA TRP A 56 -1.55 -2.59 10.44
C TRP A 56 -1.04 -1.72 9.28
N SER A 57 -0.62 -0.49 9.56
CA SER A 57 -0.09 0.41 8.54
C SER A 57 1.24 -0.11 7.97
N LEU A 58 2.10 -0.68 8.81
CA LEU A 58 3.36 -1.31 8.39
C LEU A 58 3.12 -2.55 7.52
N ALA A 59 2.16 -3.42 7.88
CA ALA A 59 1.82 -4.59 7.08
C ALA A 59 1.38 -4.20 5.66
N ILE A 60 0.59 -3.13 5.53
CA ILE A 60 0.18 -2.58 4.24
C ILE A 60 1.38 -2.07 3.44
N ILE A 61 2.30 -1.33 4.07
CA ILE A 61 3.51 -0.81 3.41
C ILE A 61 4.36 -1.97 2.86
N VAL A 62 4.62 -2.99 3.68
CA VAL A 62 5.39 -4.17 3.27
C VAL A 62 4.74 -4.88 2.09
N TYR A 63 3.42 -5.08 2.13
CA TYR A 63 2.68 -5.68 1.02
C TYR A 63 2.85 -4.87 -0.28
N CYS A 64 2.67 -3.55 -0.23
CA CYS A 64 2.82 -2.68 -1.41
C CYS A 64 4.24 -2.77 -2.01
N ILE A 65 5.27 -2.78 -1.17
CA ILE A 65 6.67 -2.88 -1.62
C ILE A 65 6.92 -4.24 -2.27
N TYR A 66 6.48 -5.32 -1.64
CA TYR A 66 6.63 -6.68 -2.16
C TYR A 66 6.00 -6.86 -3.55
N GLU A 67 4.76 -6.38 -3.72
CA GLU A 67 4.08 -6.44 -5.01
C GLU A 67 4.84 -5.64 -6.09
N MET A 68 5.27 -4.41 -5.77
CA MET A 68 6.04 -3.59 -6.70
C MET A 68 7.37 -4.22 -7.10
N GLU A 69 8.10 -4.84 -6.16
CA GLU A 69 9.38 -5.52 -6.42
C GLU A 69 9.20 -6.74 -7.31
N LYS A 70 8.21 -7.58 -7.02
CA LYS A 70 7.87 -8.74 -7.86
C LYS A 70 7.58 -8.33 -9.30
N TYR A 71 6.82 -7.26 -9.50
CA TYR A 71 6.52 -6.78 -10.84
C TYR A 71 7.74 -6.18 -11.57
N TYR A 72 8.62 -5.48 -10.85
CA TYR A 72 9.85 -4.96 -11.46
C TYR A 72 10.71 -6.10 -12.04
N ILE A 73 10.75 -7.24 -11.36
CA ILE A 73 11.44 -8.45 -11.86
C ILE A 73 10.74 -8.98 -13.13
N GLU A 74 9.42 -9.11 -13.14
CA GLU A 74 8.64 -9.63 -14.30
C GLU A 74 8.73 -8.79 -15.58
N ILE A 75 9.07 -7.49 -15.53
CA ILE A 75 9.29 -6.69 -16.75
C ILE A 75 10.70 -6.91 -17.33
N ASN A 76 11.67 -7.20 -16.47
CA ASN A 76 13.09 -7.27 -16.84
C ASN A 76 13.57 -8.69 -17.21
N GLU A 77 12.68 -9.69 -17.17
CA GLU A 77 12.82 -11.01 -17.82
C GLU A 77 12.29 -10.97 -19.26
#